data_AF-B4WJI9-F1
#
_entry.id   AF-B4WJI9-F1
#
_cell.length_a   1.000
_cell.length_b   1.000
_cell.length_c   1.000
_cell.angle_alpha   90.00
_cell.angle_beta   90.00
_cell.angle_gamma   90.00
#
_symmetry.space_group_name_H-M   'P 1'
#
loop_
_entity.id
_entity.type
_entity.pdbx_description
1 polymer ?
#
loop_
_entity_poly.entity_id
_entity_poly.type
_entity_poly.pdbx_seq_one_letter_code
_entity_poly.pdbx_strand_id
1 'polypeptide(L)'
;MTDTTNIATKLADLQLFQNVLIESEQTLIKETSDDTIRERLEKILNQDRENLSDIQKAVAKLGTNADARSVSQAHAEKVKEMMSGSELTLFDKFFEFELLKHQQTMSGLVLHKAAQSLDDDLQDAMEPLNKVNFENRAHQEILKGVLYFAGTRELAGVEPDMGLWASVEQGIAALKGAVGSATSSS
;
A
#
# COMPACT_ATOMS: atom_id res chain seq x y z
N MET A 1 26.88 -8.39 -16.08
CA MET A 1 25.50 -7.87 -16.19
C MET A 1 24.71 -8.58 -15.12
N THR A 2 24.15 -7.84 -14.17
CA THR A 2 23.34 -8.39 -13.07
C THR A 2 22.09 -9.05 -13.65
N ASP A 3 21.75 -10.26 -13.22
CA ASP A 3 20.48 -10.89 -13.62
C ASP A 3 19.32 -10.22 -12.87
N THR A 4 18.53 -9.43 -13.60
CA THR A 4 17.44 -8.61 -13.08
C THR A 4 16.09 -9.32 -13.10
N THR A 5 16.02 -10.58 -13.54
CA THR A 5 14.77 -11.33 -13.73
C THR A 5 13.93 -11.37 -12.44
N ASN A 6 14.59 -11.56 -11.29
CA ASN A 6 13.90 -11.59 -9.99
C ASN A 6 13.33 -10.21 -9.60
N ILE A 7 14.04 -9.12 -9.90
CA ILE A 7 13.56 -7.74 -9.65
C ILE A 7 12.38 -7.44 -10.56
N ALA A 8 12.49 -7.74 -11.86
CA ALA A 8 11.43 -7.55 -12.83
C ALA A 8 10.16 -8.32 -12.44
N THR A 9 10.31 -9.59 -12.06
CA THR A 9 9.19 -10.44 -11.60
C THR A 9 8.53 -9.86 -10.35
N LYS A 10 9.32 -9.39 -9.38
CA LYS A 10 8.79 -8.84 -8.13
C LYS A 10 8.15 -7.46 -8.32
N LEU A 11 8.62 -6.65 -9.27
CA LEU A 11 7.93 -5.43 -9.70
C LEU A 11 6.60 -5.73 -10.38
N ALA A 12 6.53 -6.77 -11.20
CA ALA A 12 5.29 -7.21 -11.83
C ALA A 12 4.26 -7.64 -10.76
N ASP A 13 4.69 -8.36 -9.72
CA ASP A 13 3.83 -8.65 -8.56
C ASP A 13 3.40 -7.38 -7.82
N LEU A 14 4.32 -6.43 -7.58
CA LEU A 14 4.01 -5.16 -6.92
C LEU A 14 2.96 -4.38 -7.71
N GLN A 15 3.06 -4.34 -9.04
CA GLN A 15 2.08 -3.71 -9.91
C GLN A 15 0.74 -4.46 -9.90
N LEU A 16 0.74 -5.79 -9.90
CA LEU A 16 -0.46 -6.60 -9.78
C LEU A 16 -1.23 -6.25 -8.50
N PHE A 17 -0.54 -6.28 -7.34
CA PHE A 17 -1.18 -6.00 -6.06
C PHE A 17 -1.59 -4.52 -5.91
N GLN A 18 -0.89 -3.59 -6.55
CA GLN A 18 -1.34 -2.20 -6.62
C GLN A 18 -2.74 -2.06 -7.24
N ASN A 19 -3.03 -2.82 -8.30
CA ASN A 19 -4.36 -2.82 -8.91
C ASN A 19 -5.41 -3.46 -7.98
N VAL A 20 -5.06 -4.57 -7.31
CA VAL A 20 -5.95 -5.20 -6.32
C VAL A 20 -6.29 -4.26 -5.17
N LEU A 21 -5.31 -3.49 -4.68
CA LEU A 21 -5.51 -2.46 -3.65
C LEU A 21 -6.50 -1.39 -4.12
N ILE A 22 -6.31 -0.85 -5.33
CA ILE A 22 -7.22 0.13 -5.94
C ILE A 22 -8.66 -0.39 -6.04
N GLU A 23 -8.85 -1.64 -6.48
CA GLU A 23 -10.17 -2.28 -6.55
C GLU A 23 -10.79 -2.50 -5.16
N SER A 24 -9.96 -2.86 -4.18
CA SER A 24 -10.35 -3.08 -2.79
C SER A 24 -10.79 -1.76 -2.14
N GLU A 25 -10.04 -0.67 -2.35
CA GLU A 25 -10.36 0.67 -1.88
C GLU A 25 -11.72 1.14 -2.42
N GLN A 26 -11.97 0.97 -3.71
CA GLN A 26 -13.27 1.31 -4.31
C GLN A 26 -14.43 0.53 -3.69
N THR A 27 -14.21 -0.75 -3.40
CA THR A 27 -15.20 -1.60 -2.74
C THR A 27 -15.49 -1.11 -1.32
N LEU A 28 -14.44 -0.88 -0.52
CA LEU A 28 -14.56 -0.40 0.85
C LEU A 28 -15.21 1.00 0.94
N ILE A 29 -14.86 1.91 0.03
CA ILE A 29 -15.50 3.23 -0.07
C ILE A 29 -16.99 3.07 -0.31
N LYS A 30 -17.41 2.16 -1.19
CA LYS A 30 -18.83 1.93 -1.47
C LYS A 30 -19.57 1.32 -0.28
N GLU A 31 -18.94 0.40 0.44
CA GLU A 31 -19.58 -0.37 1.51
C GLU A 31 -19.59 0.34 2.87
N THR A 32 -18.61 1.21 3.16
CA THR A 32 -18.60 1.94 4.43
C THR A 32 -19.77 2.92 4.52
N SER A 33 -20.37 3.03 5.70
CA SER A 33 -21.34 4.07 6.05
C SER A 33 -20.72 5.21 6.88
N ASP A 34 -19.44 5.09 7.26
CA ASP A 34 -18.72 6.11 8.02
C ASP A 34 -18.02 7.07 7.06
N ASP A 35 -18.42 8.35 7.08
CA ASP A 35 -17.90 9.38 6.20
C ASP A 35 -16.44 9.76 6.49
N THR A 36 -15.99 9.63 7.74
CA THR A 36 -14.58 9.87 8.09
C THR A 36 -13.71 8.79 7.49
N ILE A 37 -14.09 7.52 7.64
CA ILE A 37 -13.38 6.39 7.02
C ILE A 37 -13.42 6.53 5.49
N ARG A 38 -14.58 6.89 4.92
CA ARG A 38 -14.75 7.13 3.47
C ARG A 38 -13.75 8.16 2.95
N GLU A 39 -13.67 9.33 3.56
CA GLU A 39 -12.75 10.40 3.15
C GLU A 39 -11.28 9.93 3.16
N ARG A 40 -10.90 9.15 4.18
CA ARG A 40 -9.54 8.61 4.28
C ARG A 40 -9.24 7.58 3.20
N LEU A 41 -10.18 6.69 2.91
CA LEU A 41 -10.03 5.71 1.82
C LEU A 41 -9.98 6.38 0.45
N GLU A 42 -10.78 7.43 0.21
CA GLU A 42 -10.72 8.21 -1.03
C GLU A 42 -9.36 8.87 -1.24
N LYS A 43 -8.75 9.36 -0.14
CA LYS A 43 -7.39 9.88 -0.18
C LYS A 43 -6.36 8.80 -0.51
N ILE A 44 -6.45 7.63 0.14
CA ILE A 44 -5.60 6.47 -0.15
C ILE A 44 -5.74 6.11 -1.64
N LEU A 45 -6.96 5.92 -2.14
CA LEU A 45 -7.25 5.60 -3.53
C LEU A 45 -6.64 6.56 -4.55
N ASN A 46 -6.73 7.86 -4.29
CA ASN A 46 -6.14 8.86 -5.19
C ASN A 46 -4.60 8.74 -5.22
N GLN A 47 -3.97 8.56 -4.06
CA GLN A 47 -2.53 8.36 -3.96
C GLN A 47 -2.10 7.03 -4.59
N ASP A 48 -2.87 5.97 -4.41
CA ASP A 48 -2.57 4.65 -4.96
C ASP A 48 -2.66 4.59 -6.49
N ARG A 49 -3.52 5.40 -7.10
CA ARG A 49 -3.52 5.62 -8.55
C ARG A 49 -2.26 6.32 -9.05
N GLU A 50 -1.75 7.29 -8.29
CA GLU A 50 -0.45 7.90 -8.59
C GLU A 50 0.70 6.90 -8.40
N ASN A 51 0.65 6.11 -7.32
CA ASN A 51 1.65 5.07 -7.03
C ASN A 51 1.70 4.01 -8.13
N LEU A 52 0.57 3.64 -8.74
CA LEU A 52 0.57 2.75 -9.89
C LEU A 52 1.40 3.32 -11.05
N SER A 53 1.28 4.62 -11.34
CA SER A 53 2.10 5.29 -12.35
C SER A 53 3.59 5.27 -11.97
N ASP A 54 3.94 5.51 -10.70
CA ASP A 54 5.34 5.48 -10.26
C ASP A 54 5.95 4.07 -10.27
N ILE A 55 5.16 3.04 -9.96
CA ILE A 55 5.56 1.63 -10.14
C ILE A 55 5.82 1.32 -11.62
N GLN A 56 4.95 1.79 -12.52
CA GLN A 56 5.12 1.62 -13.96
C GLN A 56 6.39 2.32 -14.49
N LYS A 57 6.74 3.49 -13.93
CA LYS A 57 8.02 4.15 -14.24
C LYS A 57 9.21 3.31 -13.81
N ALA A 58 9.17 2.68 -12.64
CA ALA A 58 10.24 1.80 -12.17
C ALA A 58 10.40 0.57 -13.07
N VAL A 59 9.29 -0.04 -13.50
CA VAL A 59 9.30 -1.15 -14.49
C VAL A 59 9.92 -0.70 -15.80
N ALA A 60 9.51 0.46 -16.33
CA ALA A 60 10.04 1.00 -17.59
C ALA A 60 11.54 1.32 -17.49
N LYS A 61 12.00 1.93 -16.39
CA LYS A 61 13.42 2.23 -16.15
C LYS A 61 14.27 0.97 -16.04
N LEU A 62 13.77 -0.11 -15.42
CA LEU A 62 14.50 -1.37 -15.33
C LEU A 62 14.77 -1.99 -16.72
N GLY A 63 13.90 -1.73 -17.71
CA GLY A 63 14.04 -2.18 -19.09
C GLY A 63 13.88 -3.68 -19.31
N THR A 64 13.71 -4.46 -18.23
CA THR A 64 13.46 -5.90 -18.25
C THR A 64 12.00 -6.17 -17.92
N ASN A 65 11.27 -6.78 -18.86
CA ASN A 65 9.88 -7.15 -18.66
C ASN A 65 9.79 -8.58 -18.10
N ALA A 66 8.89 -8.76 -17.14
CA ALA A 66 8.50 -10.05 -16.60
C ALA A 66 7.01 -10.01 -16.23
N ASP A 67 6.40 -11.19 -16.19
CA ASP A 67 5.03 -11.34 -15.71
C ASP A 67 5.00 -11.54 -14.19
N ALA A 68 3.87 -11.16 -13.57
CA ALA A 68 3.61 -11.52 -12.18
C ALA A 68 3.58 -13.04 -12.02
N ARG A 69 4.05 -13.55 -10.89
CA ARG A 69 4.11 -15.00 -10.63
C ARG A 69 2.69 -15.58 -10.60
N SER A 70 2.53 -16.82 -11.07
CA SER A 70 1.24 -17.53 -11.03
C SER A 70 0.65 -17.60 -9.61
N VAL A 71 1.50 -17.80 -8.59
CA VAL A 71 1.07 -17.78 -7.18
C VAL A 71 0.58 -16.39 -6.74
N SER A 72 1.20 -15.32 -7.24
CA SER A 72 0.77 -13.95 -6.95
C SER A 72 -0.57 -13.65 -7.63
N GLN A 73 -0.76 -14.12 -8.87
CA GLN A 73 -2.02 -14.00 -9.61
C GLN A 73 -3.16 -14.72 -8.88
N ALA A 74 -2.94 -15.98 -8.48
CA ALA A 74 -3.92 -16.75 -7.71
C ALA A 74 -4.25 -16.08 -6.37
N HIS A 75 -3.24 -15.52 -5.68
CA HIS A 75 -3.46 -14.77 -4.44
C HIS A 75 -4.29 -13.50 -4.71
N ALA A 76 -3.95 -12.71 -5.73
CA ALA A 76 -4.69 -11.52 -6.13
C ALA A 76 -6.17 -11.85 -6.45
N GLU A 77 -6.42 -12.94 -7.18
CA GLU A 77 -7.78 -13.41 -7.47
C GLU A 77 -8.55 -13.76 -6.19
N LYS A 78 -7.90 -14.46 -5.24
CA LYS A 78 -8.56 -14.82 -3.99
C LYS A 78 -8.89 -13.59 -3.13
N VAL A 79 -8.00 -12.61 -3.08
CA VAL A 79 -8.29 -11.34 -2.38
C VAL A 79 -9.49 -10.63 -3.03
N LYS A 80 -9.53 -10.54 -4.37
CA LYS A 80 -10.67 -9.93 -5.07
C LYS A 80 -11.99 -10.65 -4.76
N GLU A 81 -11.98 -11.98 -4.70
CA GLU A 81 -13.14 -12.78 -4.31
C GLU A 81 -13.58 -12.45 -2.89
N MET A 82 -12.65 -12.44 -1.92
CA MET A 82 -12.95 -12.14 -0.52
C MET A 82 -13.49 -10.72 -0.33
N MET A 83 -12.91 -9.73 -1.03
CA MET A 83 -13.32 -8.33 -0.94
C MET A 83 -14.70 -8.07 -1.56
N SER A 84 -15.03 -8.75 -2.67
CA SER A 84 -16.32 -8.58 -3.37
C SER A 84 -17.44 -9.49 -2.84
N GLY A 85 -17.07 -10.55 -2.14
CA GLY A 85 -18.00 -11.50 -1.53
C GLY A 85 -18.68 -10.98 -0.27
N SER A 86 -19.56 -11.82 0.27
CA SER A 86 -20.31 -11.59 1.51
C SER A 86 -19.81 -12.44 2.69
N GLU A 87 -18.73 -13.21 2.49
CA GLU A 87 -18.17 -14.09 3.53
C GLU A 87 -17.49 -13.29 4.65
N LEU A 88 -16.95 -12.11 4.31
CA LEU A 88 -16.31 -11.20 5.24
C LEU A 88 -17.27 -10.10 5.66
N THR A 89 -17.25 -9.76 6.95
CA THR A 89 -17.85 -8.51 7.43
C THR A 89 -17.06 -7.32 6.85
N LEU A 90 -17.62 -6.11 6.90
CA LEU A 90 -16.89 -4.92 6.50
C LEU A 90 -15.61 -4.73 7.36
N PHE A 91 -15.66 -5.08 8.64
CA PHE A 91 -14.50 -5.04 9.52
C PHE A 91 -13.40 -6.00 9.07
N ASP A 92 -13.76 -7.24 8.73
CA ASP A 92 -12.79 -8.23 8.21
C ASP A 92 -12.17 -7.77 6.88
N LYS A 93 -12.95 -7.13 6.01
CA LYS A 93 -12.44 -6.55 4.75
C LYS A 93 -11.42 -5.42 5.00
N PHE A 94 -11.59 -4.61 6.05
CA PHE A 94 -10.57 -3.63 6.43
C PHE A 94 -9.27 -4.30 6.88
N PHE A 95 -9.35 -5.42 7.58
CA PHE A 95 -8.17 -6.20 7.96
C PHE A 95 -7.45 -6.81 6.76
N GLU A 96 -8.19 -7.42 5.85
CA GLU A 96 -7.62 -7.97 4.62
C GLU A 96 -6.93 -6.88 3.78
N PHE A 97 -7.55 -5.70 3.70
CA PHE A 97 -6.96 -4.57 3.01
C PHE A 97 -5.68 -4.05 3.68
N GLU A 98 -5.63 -3.97 5.01
CA GLU A 98 -4.41 -3.61 5.75
C GLU A 98 -3.29 -4.63 5.54
N LEU A 99 -3.61 -5.92 5.62
CA LEU A 99 -2.64 -7.00 5.38
C LEU A 99 -2.03 -6.89 3.97
N LEU A 100 -2.86 -6.68 2.95
CA LEU A 100 -2.39 -6.52 1.59
C LEU A 100 -1.54 -5.24 1.42
N LYS A 101 -1.94 -4.13 2.03
CA LYS A 101 -1.17 -2.88 2.02
C LYS A 101 0.17 -3.05 2.72
N HIS A 102 0.23 -3.84 3.79
CA HIS A 102 1.48 -4.17 4.47
C HIS A 102 2.42 -4.96 3.55
N GLN A 103 1.91 -6.00 2.87
CA GLN A 103 2.69 -6.75 1.89
C GLN A 103 3.22 -5.85 0.76
N GLN A 104 2.40 -4.93 0.26
CA GLN A 104 2.77 -3.96 -0.77
C GLN A 104 3.90 -3.05 -0.30
N THR A 105 3.77 -2.49 0.90
CA THR A 105 4.78 -1.62 1.52
C THR A 105 6.11 -2.35 1.67
N MET A 106 6.09 -3.55 2.24
CA MET A 106 7.31 -4.33 2.46
C MET A 106 7.96 -4.77 1.15
N SER A 107 7.16 -5.10 0.13
CA SER A 107 7.68 -5.46 -1.19
C SER A 107 8.41 -4.29 -1.85
N GLY A 108 7.85 -3.07 -1.80
CA GLY A 108 8.50 -1.88 -2.35
C GLY A 108 9.79 -1.50 -1.61
N LEU A 109 9.82 -1.62 -0.27
CA LEU A 109 11.02 -1.38 0.54
C LEU A 109 12.13 -2.39 0.23
N VAL A 110 11.78 -3.68 0.11
CA VAL A 110 12.74 -4.74 -0.22
C VAL A 110 13.30 -4.57 -1.63
N LEU A 111 12.44 -4.24 -2.61
CA LEU A 111 12.87 -3.94 -3.99
C LEU A 111 13.89 -2.79 -4.03
N HIS A 112 13.56 -1.68 -3.36
CA HIS A 112 14.44 -0.53 -3.29
C HIS A 112 15.79 -0.89 -2.62
N LYS A 113 15.77 -1.63 -1.50
CA LYS A 113 17.00 -2.00 -0.79
C LYS A 113 17.85 -3.03 -1.55
N ALA A 114 17.21 -3.97 -2.24
CA ALA A 114 17.90 -4.94 -3.08
C ALA A 114 18.61 -4.24 -4.23
N ALA A 115 17.95 -3.29 -4.90
CA ALA A 115 18.54 -2.50 -5.98
C ALA A 115 19.77 -1.69 -5.51
N GLN A 116 19.66 -0.97 -4.38
CA GLN A 116 20.80 -0.27 -3.76
C GLN A 116 22.01 -1.17 -3.48
N SER A 117 21.79 -2.47 -3.28
CA SER A 117 22.86 -3.41 -2.92
C SER A 117 23.56 -4.02 -4.15
N LEU A 118 23.01 -3.83 -5.34
CA LEU A 118 23.50 -4.43 -6.57
C LEU A 118 24.39 -3.46 -7.35
N ASP A 119 23.83 -2.32 -7.77
CA ASP A 119 24.54 -1.25 -8.49
C ASP A 119 23.71 0.04 -8.56
N ASP A 120 24.37 1.15 -8.91
CA ASP A 120 23.77 2.49 -8.98
C ASP A 120 22.67 2.59 -10.07
N ASP A 121 22.84 1.89 -11.20
CA ASP A 121 21.86 1.91 -12.29
C ASP A 121 20.53 1.28 -11.85
N LEU A 122 20.58 0.16 -11.12
CA LEU A 122 19.39 -0.47 -10.55
C LEU A 122 18.76 0.36 -9.45
N GLN A 123 19.57 1.03 -8.63
CA GLN A 123 19.08 1.98 -7.63
C GLN A 123 18.29 3.11 -8.30
N ASP A 124 18.83 3.73 -9.34
CA ASP A 124 18.20 4.81 -10.10
C ASP A 124 16.91 4.36 -10.80
N ALA A 125 16.86 3.09 -11.23
CA ALA A 125 15.65 2.47 -11.75
C ALA A 125 14.54 2.35 -10.69
N MET A 126 14.90 2.12 -9.42
CA MET A 126 13.95 1.97 -8.30
C MET A 126 13.63 3.27 -7.57
N GLU A 127 14.27 4.40 -7.93
CA GLU A 127 14.01 5.71 -7.35
C GLU A 127 12.51 6.09 -7.31
N PRO A 128 11.68 5.83 -8.34
CA PRO A 128 10.24 6.15 -8.28
C PRO A 128 9.51 5.47 -7.11
N LEU A 129 10.00 4.33 -6.62
CA LEU A 129 9.41 3.63 -5.48
C LEU A 129 9.60 4.36 -4.15
N ASN A 130 10.46 5.38 -4.05
CA ASN A 130 10.62 6.16 -2.82
C ASN A 130 9.32 6.83 -2.39
N LYS A 131 8.61 7.47 -3.33
CA LYS A 131 7.31 8.09 -3.06
C LYS A 131 6.29 7.02 -2.66
N VAL A 132 6.22 5.93 -3.42
CA VAL A 132 5.32 4.79 -3.17
C VAL A 132 5.51 4.24 -1.75
N ASN A 133 6.77 3.98 -1.35
CA ASN A 133 7.09 3.45 -0.03
C ASN A 133 6.70 4.40 1.09
N PHE A 134 6.89 5.70 0.89
CA PHE A 134 6.51 6.70 1.87
C PHE A 134 5.00 6.82 2.05
N GLU A 135 4.26 6.92 0.95
CA GLU A 135 2.81 7.02 0.99
C GLU A 135 2.19 5.76 1.58
N ASN A 136 2.66 4.58 1.17
CA ASN A 136 2.20 3.32 1.72
C ASN A 136 2.41 3.23 3.25
N ARG A 137 3.53 3.71 3.78
CA ARG A 137 3.74 3.80 5.25
C ARG A 137 2.74 4.74 5.93
N ALA A 138 2.42 5.87 5.30
CA ALA A 138 1.38 6.76 5.82
C ALA A 138 -0.01 6.09 5.75
N HIS A 139 -0.29 5.32 4.70
CA HIS A 139 -1.53 4.55 4.56
C HIS A 139 -1.65 3.50 5.65
N GLN A 140 -0.57 2.81 6.02
CA GLN A 140 -0.58 1.85 7.13
C GLN A 140 -1.01 2.49 8.46
N GLU A 141 -0.54 3.70 8.76
CA GLU A 141 -0.97 4.43 9.97
C GLU A 141 -2.46 4.82 9.90
N ILE A 142 -2.94 5.22 8.71
CA ILE A 142 -4.37 5.49 8.50
C ILE A 142 -5.20 4.21 8.73
N LEU A 143 -4.76 3.09 8.15
CA LEU A 143 -5.49 1.82 8.23
C LEU A 143 -5.50 1.25 9.64
N LYS A 144 -4.42 1.40 10.40
CA LYS A 144 -4.42 1.11 11.83
C LYS A 144 -5.49 1.91 12.56
N GLY A 145 -5.65 3.20 12.24
CA GLY A 145 -6.75 4.03 12.73
C GLY A 145 -8.12 3.46 12.35
N VAL A 146 -8.35 3.17 11.07
CA VAL A 146 -9.60 2.58 10.55
C VAL A 146 -9.95 1.29 11.30
N LEU A 147 -8.98 0.40 11.51
CA LEU A 147 -9.18 -0.86 12.23
C LEU A 147 -9.58 -0.65 13.68
N TYR A 148 -8.96 0.28 14.40
CA TYR A 148 -9.40 0.61 15.75
C TYR A 148 -10.82 1.19 15.78
N PHE A 149 -11.16 2.07 14.82
CA PHE A 149 -12.48 2.67 14.75
C PHE A 149 -13.57 1.64 14.46
N ALA A 150 -13.43 0.93 13.33
CA ALA A 150 -14.38 -0.09 12.91
C ALA A 150 -14.44 -1.25 13.92
N GLY A 151 -13.28 -1.69 14.43
CA GLY A 151 -13.21 -2.78 15.39
C GLY A 151 -13.79 -2.46 16.76
N THR A 152 -13.66 -1.22 17.25
CA THR A 152 -14.31 -0.83 18.52
C THR A 152 -15.84 -0.89 18.38
N ARG A 153 -16.38 -0.42 17.26
CA ARG A 153 -17.82 -0.52 16.98
C ARG A 153 -18.27 -1.97 16.84
N GLU A 154 -17.55 -2.77 16.05
CA GLU A 154 -17.90 -4.17 15.80
C GLU A 154 -17.83 -5.02 17.07
N LEU A 155 -16.72 -4.91 17.82
CA LEU A 155 -16.44 -5.81 18.95
C LEU A 155 -17.11 -5.36 20.25
N ALA A 156 -17.26 -4.04 20.46
CA ALA A 156 -17.77 -3.49 21.72
C ALA A 156 -19.11 -2.78 21.58
N GLY A 157 -19.60 -2.51 20.36
CA GLY A 157 -20.89 -1.84 20.13
C GLY A 157 -20.91 -0.38 20.57
N VAL A 158 -19.75 0.26 20.72
CA VAL A 158 -19.61 1.64 21.21
C VAL A 158 -18.78 2.48 20.24
N GLU A 159 -19.00 3.80 20.29
CA GLU A 159 -18.20 4.73 19.51
C GLU A 159 -16.76 4.84 20.06
N PRO A 160 -15.74 4.74 19.20
CA PRO A 160 -14.33 4.90 19.57
C PRO A 160 -13.99 6.35 19.95
N ASP A 161 -12.86 6.52 20.66
CA ASP A 161 -12.34 7.84 21.00
C ASP A 161 -11.88 8.60 19.74
N MET A 162 -12.53 9.72 19.44
CA MET A 162 -12.19 10.60 18.31
C MET A 162 -10.76 11.16 18.38
N GLY A 163 -10.16 11.25 19.57
CA GLY A 163 -8.76 11.63 19.78
C GLY A 163 -7.75 10.68 19.12
N LEU A 164 -8.17 9.47 18.76
CA LEU A 164 -7.36 8.53 18.02
C LEU A 164 -6.95 9.07 16.63
N TRP A 165 -7.81 9.84 15.95
CA TRP A 165 -7.47 10.43 14.66
C TRP A 165 -6.34 11.46 14.75
N ALA A 166 -6.32 12.26 15.82
CA ALA A 166 -5.21 13.17 16.06
C ALA A 166 -3.88 12.41 16.24
N SER A 167 -3.92 11.23 16.86
CA SER A 167 -2.74 10.37 17.01
C SER A 167 -2.27 9.79 15.67
N VAL A 168 -3.21 9.39 14.79
CA VAL A 168 -2.90 8.96 13.41
C VAL A 168 -2.24 10.09 12.62
N GLU A 169 -2.79 11.31 12.69
CA GLU A 169 -2.23 12.48 12.01
C GLU A 169 -0.83 12.83 12.52
N GLN A 170 -0.60 12.73 13.84
CA GLN A 170 0.73 12.90 14.44
C GLN A 170 1.72 11.83 13.96
N GLY A 171 1.30 10.57 13.88
CA GLY A 171 2.12 9.47 13.35
C GLY A 171 2.55 9.72 11.91
N ILE A 172 1.61 10.15 11.06
CA ILE A 172 1.89 10.54 9.66
C ILE A 172 2.84 11.75 9.62
N ALA A 173 2.61 12.78 10.44
CA ALA A 173 3.47 13.96 10.47
C ALA A 173 4.92 13.62 10.88
N ALA A 174 5.10 12.70 11.84
CA ALA A 174 6.42 12.21 12.24
C ALA A 174 7.15 11.49 11.09
N LEU A 175 6.43 10.66 10.32
CA LEU A 175 6.98 10.03 9.11
C LEU A 175 7.43 11.07 8.08
N LYS A 176 6.62 12.12 7.85
CA LYS A 176 6.96 13.23 6.93
C LYS A 176 8.19 14.02 7.40
N GLY A 177 8.28 14.31 8.70
CA GLY A 177 9.40 15.04 9.29
C GLY A 177 10.74 14.31 9.15
N ALA A 178 10.76 12.99 9.36
CA ALA A 178 11.97 12.18 9.22
C ALA A 178 12.55 12.18 7.80
N VAL A 179 11.68 12.22 6.78
CA VAL A 179 12.12 12.30 5.36
C VAL A 179 12.62 13.70 5.02
N GLY A 180 11.94 14.76 5.45
CA GLY A 180 12.40 16.15 5.22
C GLY A 180 13.77 16.46 5.84
N SER A 181 14.11 15.82 6.97
CA SER A 181 15.46 15.90 7.54
C SER A 181 16.52 15.13 6.75
N ALA A 182 16.14 14.02 6.10
CA ALA A 182 17.08 13.20 5.31
C ALA A 182 17.43 13.84 3.96
N THR A 183 16.51 14.60 3.35
CA THR A 183 16.74 15.32 2.08
C THR A 183 17.42 16.68 2.25
N SER A 184 17.45 17.24 3.46
CA SER A 184 18.13 18.52 3.74
C SER A 184 19.56 18.36 4.24
N SER A 185 20.00 17.12 4.48
CA SER A 185 21.35 16.78 4.98
C SER A 185 22.19 15.98 3.96
N SER A 186 21.74 15.90 2.71
CA SER A 186 22.44 15.32 1.55
C SER A 186 22.85 16.38 0.55
#